data_AF-A0A838H5H5-F1
#
_entry.id   AF-A0A838H5H5-F1
#
_cell.length_a   1.000
_cell.length_b   1.000
_cell.length_c   1.000
_cell.angle_alpha   90.00
_cell.angle_beta   90.00
_cell.angle_gamma   90.00
#
_symmetry.space_group_name_H-M   'P 1'
#
loop_
_entity.id
_entity.type
_entity.pdbx_description
1 polymer ?
#
loop_
_entity_poly.entity_id
_entity_poly.type
_entity_poly.pdbx_seq_one_letter_code
_entity_poly.pdbx_strand_id
1 'polypeptide(L)'
;VYDPSTDTWASLPDIPHRRDHFQAAAVNGRFWAIGGRVSSSSSRVGYNEAFDFTAGRWLTGFAPLPTLRAGFAAAVFGPEIVLIGGEGGGLTYNNVEAYNTASNTWRTLTPMPTARHGIEAAMWNGAAYIADGGLRQGGGAPTEVHEVLTVTPSYQPDAQIRLSSEASLIGNNVYNTTGSGQTKSATSASGDRRSFVVRMQNDGTVKDGFKVRGCSAEVGFGVRYFAGVTSTADITSAVVNGTYSLTGVAPGGTSAVRLEVTLSAGTASGAVQSGHCLLDLGRGHCGRCARPSHRLLALCGARHGRHTSGVSCREHRVPVRQ
;
A
#
# COMPACT_ATOMS: atom_id res chain seq x y z
N VAL A 1 -27.70 -4.69 -13.63
CA VAL A 1 -27.35 -3.33 -14.09
C VAL A 1 -28.56 -2.74 -14.77
N TYR A 2 -28.95 -1.53 -14.40
CA TYR A 2 -30.05 -0.79 -15.02
C TYR A 2 -29.50 0.15 -16.08
N ASP A 3 -30.05 0.11 -17.29
CA ASP A 3 -29.79 1.09 -18.35
C ASP A 3 -30.96 2.08 -18.43
N PRO A 4 -30.77 3.35 -18.02
CA PRO A 4 -31.84 4.34 -18.04
C PRO A 4 -32.24 4.79 -19.44
N SER A 5 -31.40 4.57 -20.47
CA SER A 5 -31.71 4.96 -21.85
C SER A 5 -32.69 4.00 -22.52
N THR A 6 -32.65 2.72 -22.12
CA THR A 6 -33.53 1.68 -22.65
C THR A 6 -34.57 1.20 -21.65
N ASP A 7 -34.51 1.65 -20.39
CA ASP A 7 -35.37 1.20 -19.28
C ASP A 7 -35.35 -0.34 -19.13
N THR A 8 -34.14 -0.91 -19.13
CA THR A 8 -33.96 -2.36 -19.03
C THR A 8 -32.95 -2.74 -17.95
N TRP A 9 -33.13 -3.95 -17.43
CA TRP A 9 -32.19 -4.60 -16.53
C TRP A 9 -31.43 -5.70 -17.25
N ALA A 10 -30.12 -5.75 -17.03
CA ALA A 10 -29.25 -6.84 -17.43
C ALA A 10 -28.60 -7.50 -16.20
N SER A 11 -28.45 -8.81 -16.23
CA SER A 11 -27.73 -9.56 -15.19
C SER A 11 -26.22 -9.50 -15.40
N LEU A 12 -25.47 -9.35 -14.31
CA LEU A 12 -24.02 -9.55 -14.26
C LEU A 12 -23.71 -10.82 -13.46
N PRO A 13 -22.47 -11.34 -13.51
CA PRO A 13 -22.07 -12.47 -12.69
C PRO A 13 -22.36 -12.25 -11.20
N ASP A 14 -22.87 -13.29 -10.55
CA ASP A 14 -23.17 -13.27 -9.13
C ASP A 14 -21.91 -13.06 -8.29
N ILE A 15 -22.08 -12.36 -7.18
CA ILE A 15 -21.00 -12.11 -6.23
C ILE A 15 -20.62 -13.41 -5.49
N PRO A 16 -19.32 -13.72 -5.27
CA PRO A 16 -18.92 -15.00 -4.69
C PRO A 16 -19.41 -15.25 -3.26
N HIS A 17 -19.57 -14.18 -2.46
CA HIS A 17 -20.04 -14.28 -1.08
C HIS A 17 -21.33 -13.48 -0.85
N ARG A 18 -22.43 -14.17 -0.53
CA ARG A 18 -23.74 -13.54 -0.26
C ARG A 18 -23.73 -12.66 0.99
N ARG A 19 -24.36 -11.48 0.91
CA ARG A 19 -24.51 -10.53 2.03
C ARG A 19 -25.64 -9.53 1.79
N ASP A 20 -26.10 -8.91 2.87
CA ASP A 20 -26.95 -7.71 2.88
C ASP A 20 -26.33 -6.60 3.76
N HIS A 21 -26.92 -5.40 3.74
CA HIS A 21 -26.50 -4.23 4.54
C HIS A 21 -25.00 -3.89 4.44
N PHE A 22 -24.39 -4.25 3.31
CA PHE A 22 -23.05 -3.89 2.92
C PHE A 22 -23.06 -2.52 2.24
N GLN A 23 -21.89 -1.95 1.97
CA GLN A 23 -21.81 -0.76 1.14
C GLN A 23 -21.09 -1.01 -0.17
N ALA A 24 -21.59 -0.32 -1.19
CA ALA A 24 -21.08 -0.37 -2.54
C ALA A 24 -20.42 0.95 -2.94
N ALA A 25 -19.35 0.89 -3.74
CA ALA A 25 -18.73 2.09 -4.30
C ALA A 25 -18.08 1.77 -5.65
N ALA A 26 -18.13 2.72 -6.60
CA ALA A 26 -17.41 2.61 -7.86
C ALA A 26 -16.11 3.44 -7.79
N VAL A 27 -14.96 2.78 -7.81
CA VAL A 27 -13.64 3.41 -7.68
C VAL A 27 -12.63 2.69 -8.57
N ASN A 28 -11.81 3.46 -9.31
CA ASN A 28 -10.73 2.93 -10.14
C ASN A 28 -11.16 1.83 -11.13
N GLY A 29 -12.30 2.03 -11.81
CA GLY A 29 -12.82 1.09 -12.81
C GLY A 29 -13.37 -0.21 -12.23
N ARG A 30 -13.70 -0.23 -10.93
CA ARG A 30 -14.27 -1.39 -10.23
C ARG A 30 -15.48 -1.02 -9.40
N PHE A 31 -16.43 -1.93 -9.29
CA PHE A 31 -17.51 -1.87 -8.31
C PHE A 31 -17.11 -2.67 -7.07
N TRP A 32 -16.94 -2.00 -5.94
CA TRP A 32 -16.58 -2.59 -4.67
C TRP A 32 -17.83 -2.89 -3.86
N ALA A 33 -17.84 -4.03 -3.17
CA ALA A 33 -18.82 -4.39 -2.18
C ALA A 33 -18.09 -4.79 -0.89
N ILE A 34 -18.27 -4.00 0.18
CA ILE A 34 -17.45 -4.03 1.39
C ILE A 34 -18.32 -4.37 2.61
N GLY A 35 -17.88 -5.31 3.43
CA GLY A 35 -18.50 -5.63 4.73
C GLY A 35 -19.94 -6.14 4.65
N GLY A 36 -20.76 -5.78 5.64
CA GLY A 36 -22.18 -6.16 5.73
C GLY A 36 -22.41 -7.37 6.63
N ARG A 37 -23.49 -8.11 6.37
CA ARG A 37 -23.89 -9.30 7.15
C ARG A 37 -24.56 -10.36 6.28
N VAL A 38 -24.63 -11.60 6.76
CA VAL A 38 -25.21 -12.73 6.00
C VAL A 38 -26.66 -13.02 6.35
N SER A 39 -27.08 -12.80 7.60
CA SER A 39 -28.43 -13.17 8.06
C SER A 39 -28.96 -12.26 9.15
N SER A 40 -28.17 -12.00 10.18
CA SER A 40 -28.55 -11.15 11.31
C SER A 40 -27.46 -10.14 11.63
N SER A 41 -27.78 -9.14 12.45
CA SER A 41 -26.80 -8.14 12.91
C SER A 41 -25.65 -8.74 13.73
N SER A 42 -25.75 -9.99 14.21
CA SER A 42 -24.61 -10.69 14.83
C SER A 42 -23.71 -11.36 13.79
N SER A 43 -24.19 -11.60 12.57
CA SER A 43 -23.52 -12.33 11.48
C SER A 43 -22.79 -11.40 10.51
N ARG A 44 -22.05 -10.41 11.05
CA ARG A 44 -21.27 -9.45 10.25
C ARG A 44 -20.07 -10.13 9.58
N VAL A 45 -19.68 -9.61 8.44
CA VAL A 45 -18.59 -10.15 7.62
C VAL A 45 -17.56 -9.09 7.28
N GLY A 46 -16.32 -9.56 7.10
CA GLY A 46 -15.19 -8.68 6.79
C GLY A 46 -14.67 -8.81 5.37
N TYR A 47 -15.27 -9.67 4.54
CA TYR A 47 -14.81 -9.83 3.17
C TYR A 47 -15.19 -8.60 2.33
N ASN A 48 -14.23 -8.20 1.51
CA ASN A 48 -14.34 -7.12 0.55
C ASN A 48 -14.09 -7.73 -0.82
N GLU A 49 -14.90 -7.36 -1.80
CA GLU A 49 -14.84 -7.92 -3.15
C GLU A 49 -15.08 -6.82 -4.17
N ALA A 50 -14.50 -6.99 -5.35
CA ALA A 50 -14.58 -5.99 -6.41
C ALA A 50 -14.95 -6.65 -7.73
N PHE A 51 -15.99 -6.14 -8.40
CA PHE A 51 -16.27 -6.48 -9.79
C PHE A 51 -15.39 -5.63 -10.69
N ASP A 52 -14.54 -6.27 -11.48
CA ASP A 52 -13.69 -5.60 -12.46
C ASP A 52 -14.44 -5.48 -13.78
N PHE A 53 -14.80 -4.24 -14.17
CA PHE A 53 -15.59 -3.99 -15.36
C PHE A 53 -14.84 -4.33 -16.66
N THR A 54 -13.50 -4.33 -16.64
CA THR A 54 -12.70 -4.68 -17.82
C THR A 54 -12.64 -6.19 -18.00
N ALA A 55 -12.43 -6.93 -16.90
CA ALA A 55 -12.35 -8.39 -16.93
C ALA A 55 -13.73 -9.08 -16.87
N GLY A 56 -14.80 -8.34 -16.57
CA GLY A 56 -16.16 -8.86 -16.44
C GLY A 56 -16.33 -9.90 -15.33
N ARG A 57 -15.55 -9.80 -14.25
CA ARG A 57 -15.55 -10.80 -13.16
C ARG A 57 -15.28 -10.21 -11.79
N TRP A 58 -15.72 -10.94 -10.76
CA TRP A 58 -15.40 -10.63 -9.37
C TRP A 58 -13.95 -11.00 -9.01
N LEU A 59 -13.37 -10.17 -8.15
CA LEU A 59 -12.07 -10.33 -7.50
C LEU A 59 -12.30 -10.44 -5.99
N THR A 60 -11.54 -11.33 -5.35
CA THR A 60 -11.59 -11.61 -3.91
C THR A 60 -10.18 -11.54 -3.31
N GLY A 61 -10.06 -11.74 -1.99
CA GLY A 61 -8.76 -11.76 -1.30
C GLY A 61 -8.23 -10.38 -0.89
N PHE A 62 -9.10 -9.37 -0.83
CA PHE A 62 -8.77 -8.05 -0.33
C PHE A 62 -8.66 -8.04 1.21
N ALA A 63 -7.91 -7.08 1.75
CA ALA A 63 -7.69 -6.92 3.18
C ALA A 63 -9.04 -6.78 3.89
N PRO A 64 -9.30 -7.57 4.94
CA PRO A 64 -10.62 -7.62 5.56
C PRO A 64 -10.96 -6.31 6.27
N LEU A 65 -12.25 -5.99 6.30
CA LEU A 65 -12.78 -4.86 7.08
C LEU A 65 -12.37 -5.00 8.56
N PRO A 66 -11.65 -4.03 9.16
CA PRO A 66 -11.15 -4.17 10.53
C PRO A 66 -12.26 -4.25 11.58
N THR A 67 -13.24 -3.35 11.49
CA THR A 67 -14.41 -3.38 12.38
C THR A 67 -15.59 -4.00 11.64
N LEU A 68 -15.90 -5.27 11.91
CA LEU A 68 -17.05 -5.96 11.28
C LEU A 68 -18.36 -5.26 11.61
N ARG A 69 -19.08 -4.79 10.59
CA ARG A 69 -20.30 -3.99 10.74
C ARG A 69 -21.24 -4.12 9.54
N ALA A 70 -22.48 -3.67 9.72
CA ALA A 70 -23.53 -3.53 8.71
C ALA A 70 -24.20 -2.15 8.85
N GLY A 71 -24.97 -1.71 7.84
CA GLY A 71 -25.77 -0.47 7.93
C GLY A 71 -24.96 0.81 8.16
N PHE A 72 -23.70 0.82 7.73
CA PHE A 72 -22.80 1.97 7.71
C PHE A 72 -22.93 2.73 6.39
N ALA A 73 -22.44 3.96 6.32
CA ALA A 73 -22.34 4.71 5.08
C ALA A 73 -20.99 4.47 4.38
N ALA A 74 -20.93 4.73 3.07
CA ALA A 74 -19.68 4.77 2.31
C ALA A 74 -19.54 6.08 1.51
N ALA A 75 -18.33 6.62 1.47
CA ALA A 75 -17.98 7.82 0.75
C ALA A 75 -16.65 7.62 0.01
N VAL A 76 -16.54 8.14 -1.22
CA VAL A 76 -15.31 7.99 -2.03
C VAL A 76 -14.47 9.26 -1.98
N PHE A 77 -13.21 9.12 -1.54
CA PHE A 77 -12.22 10.20 -1.51
C PHE A 77 -10.97 9.80 -2.29
N GLY A 78 -10.89 10.22 -3.56
CA GLY A 78 -9.80 9.81 -4.44
C GLY A 78 -9.76 8.28 -4.62
N PRO A 79 -8.66 7.58 -4.26
CA PRO A 79 -8.59 6.12 -4.35
C PRO A 79 -9.23 5.40 -3.16
N GLU A 80 -9.70 6.12 -2.13
CA GLU A 80 -10.21 5.53 -0.91
C GLU A 80 -11.73 5.41 -0.88
N ILE A 81 -12.20 4.30 -0.32
CA ILE A 81 -13.58 4.11 0.11
C ILE A 81 -13.60 4.25 1.63
N VAL A 82 -14.25 5.29 2.12
CA VAL A 82 -14.36 5.61 3.53
C VAL A 82 -15.67 5.10 4.07
N LEU A 83 -15.59 4.21 5.05
CA LEU A 83 -16.74 3.64 5.72
C LEU A 83 -17.00 4.33 7.04
N ILE A 84 -18.25 4.75 7.24
CA ILE A 84 -18.64 5.68 8.30
C ILE A 84 -19.76 5.04 9.13
N GLY A 85 -19.54 4.91 10.44
CA GLY A 85 -20.53 4.43 11.40
C GLY A 85 -20.93 2.98 11.20
N GLY A 86 -22.23 2.67 11.36
CA GLY A 86 -22.82 1.34 11.22
C GLY A 86 -23.20 0.70 12.54
N GLU A 87 -23.53 -0.59 12.48
CA GLU A 87 -23.94 -1.37 13.64
C GLU A 87 -23.32 -2.77 13.68
N GLY A 88 -23.28 -3.33 14.89
CA GLY A 88 -22.87 -4.71 15.13
C GLY A 88 -22.62 -5.02 16.59
N GLY A 89 -22.80 -6.30 16.96
CA GLY A 89 -22.48 -6.77 18.31
C GLY A 89 -23.31 -6.14 19.43
N GLY A 90 -24.50 -5.64 19.10
CA GLY A 90 -25.39 -4.92 20.01
C GLY A 90 -25.11 -3.42 20.10
N LEU A 91 -24.20 -2.88 19.29
CA LEU A 91 -23.75 -1.49 19.33
C LEU A 91 -24.02 -0.78 18.01
N THR A 92 -24.11 0.54 18.09
CA THR A 92 -23.89 1.47 16.97
C THR A 92 -22.45 1.96 17.03
N TYR A 93 -21.84 2.16 15.87
CA TYR A 93 -20.45 2.55 15.74
C TYR A 93 -20.34 4.02 15.35
N ASN A 94 -19.32 4.70 15.89
CA ASN A 94 -18.82 5.97 15.37
C ASN A 94 -17.49 5.82 14.61
N ASN A 95 -17.01 4.58 14.44
CA ASN A 95 -15.79 4.29 13.72
C ASN A 95 -15.84 4.84 12.29
N VAL A 96 -14.73 5.42 11.85
CA VAL A 96 -14.52 5.81 10.46
C VAL A 96 -13.22 5.16 9.99
N GLU A 97 -13.30 4.38 8.93
CA GLU A 97 -12.16 3.61 8.40
C GLU A 97 -12.10 3.79 6.89
N ALA A 98 -10.92 4.11 6.36
CA ALA A 98 -10.68 4.30 4.94
C ALA A 98 -9.94 3.10 4.36
N TYR A 99 -10.47 2.55 3.27
CA TYR A 99 -9.85 1.50 2.49
C TYR A 99 -9.25 2.08 1.22
N ASN A 100 -7.92 1.99 1.09
CA ASN A 100 -7.24 2.37 -0.13
C ASN A 100 -7.30 1.21 -1.14
N THR A 101 -8.08 1.42 -2.21
CA THR A 101 -8.35 0.41 -3.25
C THR A 101 -7.13 0.05 -4.08
N ALA A 102 -6.08 0.88 -4.04
CA ALA A 102 -4.85 0.66 -4.79
C ALA A 102 -3.81 -0.14 -4.00
N SER A 103 -3.58 0.22 -2.74
CA SER A 103 -2.63 -0.47 -1.86
C SER A 103 -3.22 -1.68 -1.14
N ASN A 104 -4.55 -1.84 -1.17
CA ASN A 104 -5.26 -2.87 -0.43
C ASN A 104 -4.98 -2.77 1.10
N THR A 105 -5.04 -1.56 1.64
CA THR A 105 -4.77 -1.29 3.06
C THR A 105 -5.89 -0.48 3.70
N TRP A 106 -6.01 -0.62 5.02
CA TRP A 106 -6.94 0.13 5.85
C TRP A 106 -6.21 1.14 6.71
N ARG A 107 -6.87 2.26 6.98
CA ARG A 107 -6.47 3.22 8.02
C ARG A 107 -7.67 3.75 8.77
N THR A 108 -7.47 4.05 10.05
CA THR A 108 -8.49 4.69 10.89
C THR A 108 -8.50 6.20 10.68
N LEU A 109 -9.69 6.79 10.58
CA LEU A 109 -9.90 8.24 10.55
C LEU A 109 -10.45 8.73 11.89
N THR A 110 -10.55 10.05 12.02
CA THR A 110 -11.30 10.67 13.12
C THR A 110 -12.72 10.08 13.19
N PRO A 111 -13.16 9.56 14.35
CA PRO A 111 -14.48 9.00 14.49
C PRO A 111 -15.58 10.06 14.37
N MET A 112 -16.81 9.64 14.07
CA MET A 112 -17.96 10.52 14.15
C MET A 112 -18.17 11.03 15.59
N PRO A 113 -18.64 12.27 15.76
CA PRO A 113 -19.11 12.75 17.06
C PRO A 113 -20.25 11.89 17.62
N THR A 114 -21.16 11.42 16.75
CA THR A 114 -22.32 10.62 17.13
C THR A 114 -22.26 9.22 16.50
N ALA A 115 -22.34 8.16 17.31
CA ALA A 115 -22.43 6.79 16.82
C ALA A 115 -23.80 6.49 16.19
N ARG A 116 -23.83 6.10 14.92
CA ARG A 116 -25.07 6.00 14.12
C ARG A 116 -25.02 4.85 13.12
N HIS A 117 -26.17 4.25 12.84
CA HIS A 117 -26.39 3.24 11.81
C HIS A 117 -27.61 3.60 10.93
N GLY A 118 -27.81 2.88 9.83
CA GLY A 118 -28.87 3.18 8.87
C GLY A 118 -28.62 4.53 8.21
N ILE A 119 -27.35 4.84 7.97
CA ILE A 119 -26.87 6.13 7.46
C ILE A 119 -26.33 5.98 6.05
N GLU A 120 -26.42 7.06 5.29
CA GLU A 120 -25.82 7.22 3.96
C GLU A 120 -24.94 8.47 3.94
N ALA A 121 -24.04 8.55 2.96
CA ALA A 121 -23.17 9.70 2.77
C ALA A 121 -23.38 10.29 1.38
N ALA A 122 -23.71 11.58 1.33
CA ALA A 122 -23.76 12.34 0.09
C ALA A 122 -22.46 13.12 -0.10
N MET A 123 -21.84 13.00 -1.28
CA MET A 123 -20.62 13.72 -1.61
C MET A 123 -20.93 15.08 -2.24
N TRP A 124 -20.36 16.15 -1.69
CA TRP A 124 -20.43 17.49 -2.29
C TRP A 124 -19.17 18.30 -1.97
N ASN A 125 -18.60 18.97 -2.97
CA ASN A 125 -17.40 19.82 -2.83
C ASN A 125 -16.24 19.20 -2.03
N GLY A 126 -15.99 17.90 -2.22
CA GLY A 126 -14.91 17.19 -1.54
C GLY A 126 -15.17 16.87 -0.07
N ALA A 127 -16.42 16.94 0.38
CA ALA A 127 -16.86 16.53 1.71
C ALA A 127 -17.99 15.49 1.61
N ALA A 128 -18.10 14.64 2.62
CA ALA A 128 -19.20 13.70 2.79
C ALA A 128 -20.16 14.24 3.85
N TYR A 129 -21.44 14.33 3.53
CA TYR A 129 -22.51 14.80 4.41
C TYR A 129 -23.35 13.61 4.85
N ILE A 130 -23.60 13.50 6.16
CA ILE A 130 -24.28 12.37 6.78
C ILE A 130 -25.40 12.90 7.68
N ALA A 131 -26.65 12.67 7.26
CA ALA A 131 -27.85 13.04 7.99
C ALA A 131 -28.49 11.83 8.68
N ASP A 132 -29.21 12.10 9.77
CA ASP A 132 -30.10 11.19 10.49
C ASP A 132 -29.44 9.87 10.91
N GLY A 133 -30.15 8.74 10.80
CA GLY A 133 -29.72 7.45 11.32
C GLY A 133 -30.13 7.21 12.77
N GLY A 134 -29.90 5.99 13.25
CA GLY A 134 -30.36 5.54 14.57
C GLY A 134 -29.24 5.31 15.58
N LEU A 135 -29.52 5.58 16.87
CA LEU A 135 -28.59 5.37 17.98
C LEU A 135 -28.59 3.94 18.52
N ARG A 136 -29.60 3.11 18.17
CA ARG A 136 -29.73 1.72 18.66
C ARG A 136 -29.77 0.74 17.51
N GLN A 137 -28.90 -0.27 17.57
CA GLN A 137 -28.85 -1.35 16.58
C GLN A 137 -30.25 -1.95 16.34
N GLY A 138 -30.58 -2.23 15.08
CA GLY A 138 -31.83 -2.87 14.70
C GLY A 138 -33.01 -1.90 14.52
N GLY A 139 -32.75 -0.61 14.29
CA GLY A 139 -33.79 0.34 13.83
C GLY A 139 -34.52 1.11 14.93
N GLY A 140 -33.82 1.60 15.96
CA GLY A 140 -34.42 2.42 17.02
C GLY A 140 -33.69 3.74 17.30
N ALA A 141 -34.40 4.68 17.93
CA ALA A 141 -33.91 6.01 18.31
C ALA A 141 -33.32 6.79 17.11
N PRO A 142 -34.16 7.17 16.12
CA PRO A 142 -33.73 8.03 15.03
C PRO A 142 -33.22 9.36 15.58
N THR A 143 -32.31 9.97 14.83
CA THR A 143 -31.70 11.26 15.16
C THR A 143 -32.06 12.29 14.12
N GLU A 144 -31.88 13.56 14.49
CA GLU A 144 -31.90 14.73 13.58
C GLU A 144 -30.47 15.24 13.32
N VAL A 145 -29.46 14.38 13.53
CA VAL A 145 -28.04 14.76 13.50
C VAL A 145 -27.56 14.90 12.06
N HIS A 146 -26.91 16.02 11.75
CA HIS A 146 -26.26 16.26 10.47
C HIS A 146 -24.78 16.58 10.70
N GLU A 147 -23.90 15.72 10.18
CA GLU A 147 -22.45 15.81 10.35
C GLU A 147 -21.76 15.78 8.98
N VAL A 148 -20.57 16.38 8.91
CA VAL A 148 -19.76 16.43 7.70
C VAL A 148 -18.38 15.82 7.97
N LEU A 149 -17.90 15.03 7.02
CA LEU A 149 -16.56 14.47 7.02
C LEU A 149 -15.76 15.03 5.85
N THR A 150 -14.60 15.60 6.17
CA THR A 150 -13.54 15.89 5.19
C THR A 150 -12.35 14.99 5.46
N VAL A 151 -11.70 14.51 4.41
CA VAL A 151 -10.51 13.66 4.53
C VAL A 151 -9.28 14.40 4.05
N THR A 152 -8.29 14.54 4.92
CA THR A 152 -7.00 15.11 4.56
C THR A 152 -6.21 14.14 3.68
N PRO A 153 -5.53 14.63 2.63
CA PRO A 153 -4.60 13.83 1.84
C PRO A 153 -3.60 13.06 2.71
N SER A 154 -3.44 11.77 2.43
CA SER A 154 -2.37 10.96 2.99
C SER A 154 -1.26 10.79 1.95
N TYR A 155 -0.03 10.69 2.46
CA TYR A 155 1.17 10.49 1.66
C TYR A 155 1.91 9.32 2.26
N GLN A 156 1.99 8.22 1.53
CA GLN A 156 2.51 6.96 2.02
C GLN A 156 3.35 6.31 0.91
N PRO A 157 4.64 6.66 0.78
CA PRO A 157 5.53 5.93 -0.09
C PRO A 157 5.58 4.46 0.33
N ASP A 158 5.69 3.55 -0.64
CA ASP A 158 5.99 2.15 -0.40
C ASP A 158 7.12 1.68 -1.31
N ALA A 159 7.85 0.69 -0.82
CA ALA A 159 9.16 0.34 -1.29
C ALA A 159 9.25 -1.19 -1.34
N GLN A 160 9.53 -1.74 -2.51
CA GLN A 160 9.52 -3.19 -2.70
C GLN A 160 10.75 -3.62 -3.48
N ILE A 161 11.28 -4.79 -3.18
CA ILE A 161 12.53 -5.27 -3.78
C ILE A 161 12.42 -6.70 -4.25
N ARG A 162 13.14 -7.01 -5.33
CA ARG A 162 13.41 -8.38 -5.79
C ARG A 162 14.74 -8.46 -6.49
N LEU A 163 15.23 -9.67 -6.72
CA LEU A 163 16.25 -9.88 -7.74
C LEU A 163 15.64 -9.72 -9.13
N SER A 164 16.42 -9.21 -10.07
CA SER A 164 15.99 -9.05 -11.46
C SER A 164 15.56 -10.38 -12.09
N SER A 165 16.13 -11.49 -11.63
CA SER A 165 15.79 -12.86 -12.05
C SER A 165 14.50 -13.42 -11.43
N GLU A 166 13.93 -12.77 -10.41
CA GLU A 166 12.73 -13.25 -9.72
C GLU A 166 11.47 -12.58 -10.27
N ALA A 167 10.34 -13.27 -10.23
CA ALA A 167 9.05 -12.70 -10.63
C ALA A 167 8.41 -11.84 -9.52
N SER A 168 8.55 -12.27 -8.26
CA SER A 168 7.82 -11.68 -7.13
C SER A 168 8.64 -10.65 -6.37
N LEU A 169 7.98 -9.56 -5.98
CA LEU A 169 8.52 -8.55 -5.06
C LEU A 169 8.21 -8.92 -3.62
N ILE A 170 9.09 -8.49 -2.71
CA ILE A 170 8.85 -8.50 -1.26
C ILE A 170 8.74 -7.08 -0.72
N GLY A 171 8.06 -6.92 0.42
CA GLY A 171 7.98 -5.64 1.11
C GLY A 171 6.75 -4.78 0.80
N ASN A 172 5.77 -5.31 0.06
CA ASN A 172 4.51 -4.61 -0.18
C ASN A 172 3.77 -4.35 1.14
N ASN A 173 3.28 -3.12 1.33
CA ASN A 173 2.61 -2.68 2.56
C ASN A 173 3.47 -2.83 3.83
N VAL A 174 4.79 -2.77 3.68
CA VAL A 174 5.73 -2.82 4.80
C VAL A 174 6.26 -1.41 5.05
N TYR A 175 5.76 -0.77 6.11
CA TYR A 175 6.07 0.63 6.39
C TYR A 175 7.02 0.75 7.59
N ASN A 176 8.33 0.63 7.35
CA ASN A 176 9.34 0.82 8.40
C ASN A 176 10.63 1.49 7.92
N THR A 177 11.42 1.95 8.90
CA THR A 177 12.70 2.63 8.67
C THR A 177 13.91 1.69 8.79
N THR A 178 13.70 0.40 9.02
CA THR A 178 14.80 -0.56 9.23
C THR A 178 15.07 -1.44 8.02
N GLY A 179 14.13 -1.52 7.07
CA GLY A 179 14.14 -2.46 5.95
C GLY A 179 13.76 -3.89 6.33
N SER A 180 13.21 -4.09 7.53
CA SER A 180 12.68 -5.40 7.94
C SER A 180 11.52 -5.79 7.03
N GLY A 181 11.50 -7.01 6.50
CA GLY A 181 10.54 -7.42 5.47
C GLY A 181 10.75 -6.81 4.07
N GLN A 182 11.77 -5.96 3.91
CA GLN A 182 12.15 -5.22 2.69
C GLN A 182 13.66 -5.41 2.39
N THR A 183 14.21 -6.57 2.75
CA THR A 183 15.62 -6.91 2.56
C THR A 183 15.77 -8.05 1.56
N LYS A 184 16.62 -7.88 0.54
CA LYS A 184 16.92 -8.94 -0.44
C LYS A 184 18.42 -9.19 -0.55
N SER A 185 18.79 -10.47 -0.54
CA SER A 185 20.19 -10.88 -0.64
C SER A 185 20.44 -11.77 -1.85
N ALA A 186 21.64 -11.69 -2.43
CA ALA A 186 22.14 -12.64 -3.43
C ALA A 186 23.59 -13.04 -3.17
N THR A 187 23.99 -14.19 -3.70
CA THR A 187 25.40 -14.59 -3.72
C THR A 187 25.97 -14.57 -5.13
N SER A 188 27.24 -14.22 -5.29
CA SER A 188 27.88 -14.08 -6.61
C SER A 188 29.34 -14.53 -6.61
N ALA A 189 29.84 -15.01 -7.74
CA ALA A 189 31.28 -15.21 -7.93
C ALA A 189 31.98 -13.86 -8.16
N SER A 190 33.30 -13.84 -7.97
CA SER A 190 34.11 -12.65 -8.23
C SER A 190 34.11 -12.34 -9.73
N GLY A 191 33.87 -11.08 -10.08
CA GLY A 191 33.67 -10.62 -11.46
C GLY A 191 32.21 -10.64 -11.92
N ASP A 192 31.32 -11.37 -11.25
CA ASP A 192 29.92 -11.46 -11.63
C ASP A 192 29.08 -10.28 -11.11
N ARG A 193 28.01 -9.98 -11.85
CA ARG A 193 27.04 -8.93 -11.53
C ARG A 193 25.72 -9.53 -11.04
N ARG A 194 25.20 -8.96 -9.95
CA ARG A 194 23.83 -9.18 -9.48
C ARG A 194 22.99 -7.93 -9.71
N SER A 195 21.75 -8.15 -10.11
CA SER A 195 20.82 -7.07 -10.41
C SER A 195 19.56 -7.20 -9.55
N PHE A 196 19.14 -6.09 -8.97
CA PHE A 196 17.97 -5.95 -8.12
C PHE A 196 17.03 -4.93 -8.75
N VAL A 197 15.73 -5.17 -8.61
CA VAL A 197 14.70 -4.19 -8.95
C VAL A 197 14.13 -3.65 -7.66
N VAL A 198 14.16 -2.33 -7.52
CA VAL A 198 13.45 -1.63 -6.47
C VAL A 198 12.24 -0.94 -7.08
N ARG A 199 11.04 -1.36 -6.68
CA ARG A 199 9.77 -0.74 -7.06
C ARG A 199 9.34 0.22 -5.96
N MET A 200 9.10 1.47 -6.34
CA MET A 200 8.45 2.45 -5.49
C MET A 200 6.98 2.54 -5.89
N GLN A 201 6.11 2.58 -4.90
CA GLN A 201 4.67 2.68 -5.06
C GLN A 201 4.15 3.85 -4.25
N ASN A 202 3.13 4.54 -4.78
CA ASN A 202 2.40 5.56 -4.03
C ASN A 202 1.15 4.95 -3.39
N ASP A 203 1.24 4.58 -2.12
CA ASP A 203 0.09 4.11 -1.33
C ASP A 203 -0.68 5.27 -0.68
N GLY A 204 -0.28 6.52 -0.92
CA GLY A 204 -1.00 7.71 -0.50
C GLY A 204 -2.29 7.95 -1.29
N THR A 205 -2.98 9.04 -0.98
CA THR A 205 -4.25 9.42 -1.65
C THR A 205 -4.10 10.51 -2.68
N VAL A 206 -2.91 11.09 -2.82
CA VAL A 206 -2.62 12.16 -3.78
C VAL A 206 -1.35 11.85 -4.57
N LYS A 207 -1.21 12.50 -5.72
CA LYS A 207 -0.01 12.40 -6.55
C LYS A 207 1.22 12.87 -5.74
N ASP A 208 2.30 12.09 -5.76
CA ASP A 208 3.52 12.39 -5.00
C ASP A 208 4.78 12.17 -5.84
N GLY A 209 5.90 12.69 -5.36
CA GLY A 209 7.23 12.43 -5.87
C GLY A 209 8.14 11.80 -4.82
N PHE A 210 9.02 10.92 -5.26
CA PHE A 210 9.94 10.17 -4.40
C PHE A 210 11.37 10.58 -4.68
N LYS A 211 12.09 11.03 -3.66
CA LYS A 211 13.55 11.13 -3.71
C LYS A 211 14.15 9.77 -3.46
N VAL A 212 15.17 9.44 -4.23
CA VAL A 212 15.89 8.17 -4.13
C VAL A 212 17.32 8.47 -3.74
N ARG A 213 17.73 7.92 -2.60
CA ARG A 213 19.13 7.96 -2.15
C ARG A 213 19.66 6.55 -2.03
N GLY A 214 20.92 6.32 -2.37
CA GLY A 214 21.55 4.99 -2.29
C GLY A 214 23.03 5.04 -1.92
N CYS A 215 23.63 3.86 -1.74
CA CYS A 215 25.05 3.71 -1.42
C CYS A 215 25.95 3.91 -2.66
N SER A 216 27.15 4.42 -2.44
CA SER A 216 28.23 4.42 -3.44
C SER A 216 28.92 3.05 -3.50
N ALA A 217 29.83 2.87 -4.46
CA ALA A 217 30.73 1.73 -4.47
C ALA A 217 31.57 1.66 -3.17
N GLU A 218 31.88 0.43 -2.73
CA GLU A 218 32.74 0.13 -1.58
C GLU A 218 33.92 -0.73 -2.03
N VAL A 219 34.93 -0.89 -1.18
CA VAL A 219 36.10 -1.73 -1.51
C VAL A 219 35.63 -3.15 -1.81
N GLY A 220 35.96 -3.66 -3.00
CA GLY A 220 35.55 -4.98 -3.47
C GLY A 220 34.18 -5.04 -4.16
N PHE A 221 33.44 -3.94 -4.23
CA PHE A 221 32.09 -3.92 -4.82
C PHE A 221 31.82 -2.67 -5.67
N GLY A 222 31.46 -2.89 -6.93
CA GLY A 222 30.90 -1.85 -7.82
C GLY A 222 29.40 -1.74 -7.63
N VAL A 223 28.86 -0.51 -7.57
CA VAL A 223 27.42 -0.23 -7.44
C VAL A 223 26.99 0.74 -8.53
N ARG A 224 25.93 0.39 -9.27
CA ARG A 224 25.31 1.27 -10.28
C ARG A 224 23.78 1.27 -10.17
N TYR A 225 23.17 2.40 -10.52
CA TYR A 225 21.71 2.57 -10.53
C TYR A 225 21.22 3.01 -11.91
N PHE A 226 20.06 2.52 -12.32
CA PHE A 226 19.45 2.83 -13.62
C PHE A 226 17.99 3.28 -13.48
N ALA A 227 17.58 4.25 -14.31
CA ALA A 227 16.25 4.84 -14.33
C ALA A 227 15.19 3.90 -14.95
N GLY A 228 14.92 2.77 -14.31
CA GLY A 228 13.96 1.76 -14.75
C GLY A 228 14.53 0.34 -14.75
N VAL A 229 13.64 -0.64 -14.94
CA VAL A 229 14.02 -2.07 -14.95
C VAL A 229 14.85 -2.44 -16.18
N THR A 230 14.56 -1.88 -17.35
CA THR A 230 15.23 -2.19 -18.62
C THR A 230 16.07 -1.04 -19.15
N SER A 231 15.99 0.13 -18.52
CA SER A 231 16.71 1.33 -18.94
C SER A 231 18.23 1.16 -18.87
N THR A 232 18.93 1.83 -19.77
CA THR A 232 20.40 1.97 -19.78
C THR A 232 20.86 3.32 -19.22
N ALA A 233 19.93 4.21 -18.89
CA ALA A 233 20.26 5.52 -18.32
C ALA A 233 20.81 5.36 -16.90
N ASP A 234 22.11 5.58 -16.75
CA ASP A 234 22.83 5.53 -15.48
C ASP A 234 22.51 6.78 -14.64
N ILE A 235 22.01 6.55 -13.43
CA ILE A 235 21.62 7.58 -12.47
C ILE A 235 22.43 7.49 -11.17
N THR A 236 23.56 6.77 -11.19
CA THR A 236 24.36 6.46 -10.00
C THR A 236 24.78 7.70 -9.25
N SER A 237 25.35 8.69 -9.93
CA SER A 237 25.77 9.94 -9.29
C SER A 237 24.59 10.69 -8.66
N ALA A 238 23.42 10.70 -9.32
CA ALA A 238 22.23 11.37 -8.81
C ALA A 238 21.64 10.65 -7.59
N VAL A 239 21.63 9.31 -7.59
CA VAL A 239 21.16 8.50 -6.45
C VAL A 239 22.10 8.61 -5.25
N VAL A 240 23.42 8.55 -5.47
CA VAL A 240 24.42 8.70 -4.39
C VAL A 240 24.35 10.09 -3.76
N ASN A 241 24.18 11.13 -4.58
CA ASN A 241 24.04 12.51 -4.10
C ASN A 241 22.62 12.84 -3.58
N GLY A 242 21.66 11.92 -3.66
CA GLY A 242 20.28 12.13 -3.23
C GLY A 242 19.51 13.17 -4.05
N THR A 243 19.92 13.42 -5.30
CA THR A 243 19.28 14.36 -6.22
C THR A 243 18.33 13.69 -7.20
N TYR A 244 18.40 12.35 -7.37
CA TYR A 244 17.45 11.64 -8.22
C TYR A 244 16.05 11.65 -7.60
N SER A 245 15.06 12.07 -8.39
CA SER A 245 13.67 12.16 -7.97
C SER A 245 12.75 11.57 -9.02
N LEU A 246 11.79 10.77 -8.57
CA LEU A 246 10.62 10.37 -9.34
C LEU A 246 9.54 11.39 -9.07
N THR A 247 8.84 11.86 -10.09
CA THR A 247 7.83 12.90 -9.94
C THR A 247 6.48 12.43 -10.48
N GLY A 248 5.42 12.90 -9.84
CA GLY A 248 4.07 12.77 -10.38
C GLY A 248 3.51 11.35 -10.36
N VAL A 249 3.94 10.50 -9.43
CA VAL A 249 3.40 9.15 -9.26
C VAL A 249 1.98 9.27 -8.69
N ALA A 250 0.97 8.90 -9.49
CA ALA A 250 -0.43 8.90 -9.07
C ALA A 250 -0.66 7.91 -7.90
N PRO A 251 -1.71 8.06 -7.10
CA PRO A 251 -2.12 7.05 -6.12
C PRO A 251 -2.25 5.67 -6.77
N GLY A 252 -1.67 4.63 -6.17
CA GLY A 252 -1.56 3.29 -6.74
C GLY A 252 -0.53 3.14 -7.86
N GLY A 253 0.03 4.24 -8.33
CA GLY A 253 1.07 4.26 -9.36
C GLY A 253 2.38 3.69 -8.82
N THR A 254 3.18 3.15 -9.74
CA THR A 254 4.50 2.61 -9.43
C THR A 254 5.58 3.19 -10.34
N SER A 255 6.82 3.09 -9.88
CA SER A 255 8.03 3.36 -10.65
C SER A 255 9.12 2.42 -10.18
N ALA A 256 10.19 2.26 -10.95
CA ALA A 256 11.26 1.33 -10.60
C ALA A 256 12.65 1.90 -10.87
N VAL A 257 13.60 1.53 -10.03
CA VAL A 257 15.04 1.72 -10.24
C VAL A 257 15.70 0.34 -10.26
N ARG A 258 16.60 0.10 -11.21
CA ARG A 258 17.43 -1.10 -11.22
C ARG A 258 18.76 -0.80 -10.53
N LEU A 259 19.09 -1.58 -9.51
CA LEU A 259 20.39 -1.58 -8.84
C LEU A 259 21.23 -2.73 -9.40
N GLU A 260 22.48 -2.46 -9.73
CA GLU A 260 23.46 -3.45 -10.14
C GLU A 260 24.65 -3.42 -9.19
N VAL A 261 24.98 -4.59 -8.65
CA VAL A 261 26.12 -4.79 -7.75
C VAL A 261 27.06 -5.78 -8.41
N THR A 262 28.32 -5.39 -8.62
CA THR A 262 29.37 -6.23 -9.19
C THR A 262 30.41 -6.52 -8.12
N LEU A 263 30.76 -7.78 -7.93
CA LEU A 263 31.83 -8.16 -7.02
C LEU A 263 33.18 -8.01 -7.76
N SER A 264 34.08 -7.17 -7.26
CA SER A 264 35.37 -6.92 -7.91
C SER A 264 36.24 -8.18 -7.91
N ALA A 265 37.06 -8.31 -8.96
CA ALA A 265 38.08 -9.35 -9.08
C ALA A 265 39.04 -9.31 -7.88
N GLY A 266 39.31 -10.46 -7.25
CA GLY A 266 40.24 -10.56 -6.11
C GLY A 266 39.66 -10.21 -4.74
N THR A 267 38.34 -9.96 -4.65
CA THR A 267 37.67 -9.76 -3.36
C THR A 267 37.71 -11.05 -2.51
N ALA A 268 38.07 -10.92 -1.24
CA ALA A 268 38.25 -12.05 -0.34
C ALA A 268 36.99 -12.93 -0.20
N SER A 269 37.20 -14.25 -0.06
CA SER A 269 36.13 -15.21 0.20
C SER A 269 35.37 -14.85 1.48
N GLY A 270 34.03 -14.91 1.44
CA GLY A 270 33.18 -14.51 2.57
C GLY A 270 33.00 -13.01 2.73
N ALA A 271 33.52 -12.17 1.81
CA ALA A 271 33.19 -10.76 1.78
C ALA A 271 31.68 -10.57 1.58
N VAL A 272 31.10 -9.81 2.49
CA VAL A 272 29.72 -9.36 2.42
C VAL A 272 29.80 -7.86 2.24
N GLN A 273 29.16 -7.33 1.21
CA GLN A 273 28.82 -5.93 1.23
C GLN A 273 27.66 -5.77 2.20
N SER A 274 27.98 -5.58 3.48
CA SER A 274 27.07 -5.02 4.47
C SER A 274 27.12 -3.49 4.40
N GLY A 275 27.21 -2.97 3.19
CA GLY A 275 26.98 -1.58 2.87
C GLY A 275 25.50 -1.45 2.66
N HIS A 276 24.86 -0.74 3.57
CA HIS A 276 23.50 -0.30 3.47
C HIS A 276 23.29 0.42 2.12
N CYS A 277 23.00 -0.31 1.05
CA CYS A 277 22.33 0.25 -0.13
C CYS A 277 20.87 0.48 0.23
N LEU A 278 20.73 1.33 1.26
CA LEU A 278 19.51 1.86 1.80
C LEU A 278 18.95 2.75 0.72
N LEU A 279 17.98 2.22 -0.03
CA LEU A 279 17.13 3.09 -0.82
C LEU A 279 16.24 3.84 0.15
N ASP A 280 16.59 5.09 0.44
CA ASP A 280 15.76 5.97 1.27
C ASP A 280 14.75 6.66 0.37
N LEU A 281 13.47 6.47 0.67
CA LEU A 281 12.37 7.15 0.00
C LEU A 281 11.88 8.31 0.85
N GLY A 282 12.24 9.51 0.41
CA GLY A 282 11.78 10.77 0.97
C GLY A 282 10.77 11.48 0.06
N ARG A 283 9.91 12.31 0.65
CA ARG A 283 8.93 13.10 -0.11
C ARG A 283 9.61 14.20 -0.93
N GLY A 284 9.14 14.40 -2.16
CA GLY A 284 9.61 15.45 -3.07
C GLY A 284 9.01 16.85 -2.84
N HIS A 285 7.90 16.97 -2.10
CA HIS A 285 7.06 18.19 -2.10
C HIS A 285 7.02 19.03 -0.81
N CYS A 286 7.73 18.66 0.25
CA CYS A 286 7.65 19.42 1.51
C CYS A 286 9.03 19.80 2.03
N GLY A 287 9.39 21.09 1.92
CA GLY A 287 10.67 21.65 2.36
C GLY A 287 10.98 21.53 3.88
N ARG A 288 10.06 20.95 4.67
CA ARG A 288 10.23 20.69 6.11
C ARG A 288 9.94 19.23 6.53
N CYS A 289 9.58 18.33 5.63
CA CYS A 289 9.38 16.90 5.95
C CYS A 289 10.60 16.06 5.53
N ALA A 290 11.78 16.38 6.07
CA ALA A 290 12.99 15.59 5.85
C ALA A 290 13.10 14.42 6.86
N ARG A 291 12.03 13.62 7.00
CA ARG A 291 12.14 12.33 7.71
C ARG A 291 12.08 11.21 6.68
N PRO A 292 13.13 10.38 6.57
CA PRO A 292 13.08 9.11 5.86
C PRO A 292 11.81 8.36 6.21
N SER A 293 10.98 8.06 5.22
CA SER A 293 9.74 7.31 5.46
C SER A 293 9.99 5.81 5.38
N HIS A 294 10.80 5.37 4.41
CA HIS A 294 11.07 3.93 4.17
C HIS A 294 12.50 3.68 3.73
N ARG A 295 12.98 2.48 4.04
CA ARG A 295 14.34 2.01 3.78
C ARG A 295 14.31 0.59 3.26
N LEU A 296 14.93 0.33 2.11
CA LEU A 296 15.13 -1.03 1.57
C LEU A 296 16.59 -1.44 1.66
N LEU A 297 16.89 -2.72 1.85
CA LEU A 297 18.26 -3.20 1.96
C LEU A 297 18.56 -4.30 0.93
N ALA A 298 19.56 -4.08 0.09
CA ALA A 298 20.12 -5.11 -0.78
C ALA A 298 21.48 -5.59 -0.23
N LEU A 299 21.67 -6.90 -0.07
CA LEU A 299 22.91 -7.49 0.42
C LEU A 299 23.51 -8.45 -0.62
N CYS A 300 24.83 -8.44 -0.80
CA CYS A 300 25.52 -9.38 -1.69
C CYS A 300 26.69 -10.07 -0.98
N GLY A 301 26.83 -11.39 -1.15
CA GLY A 301 27.92 -12.19 -0.55
C GLY A 301 28.56 -13.22 -1.49
N ALA A 302 29.76 -13.70 -1.20
CA ALA A 302 30.46 -14.73 -2.00
C ALA A 302 30.43 -16.12 -1.30
N ARG A 303 30.37 -17.23 -2.05
CA ARG A 303 30.43 -18.62 -1.50
C ARG A 303 31.29 -19.57 -2.35
N HIS A 304 31.95 -20.53 -1.70
CA HIS A 304 32.63 -21.69 -2.33
C HIS A 304 31.81 -22.99 -2.15
N GLY A 305 31.76 -23.88 -3.14
CA GLY A 305 31.59 -25.33 -2.95
C GLY A 305 32.98 -25.99 -3.07
N ARG A 306 33.38 -27.01 -2.32
CA ARG A 306 32.70 -28.12 -1.62
C ARG A 306 33.20 -28.25 -0.16
N HIS A 307 32.34 -28.79 0.71
CA HIS A 307 32.51 -29.09 2.15
C HIS A 307 32.36 -27.92 3.16
N THR A 308 31.11 -27.79 3.63
CA THR A 308 30.58 -27.18 4.87
C THR A 308 31.44 -26.16 5.65
N SER A 309 31.02 -24.89 5.65
CA SER A 309 30.64 -24.11 6.84
C SER A 309 29.84 -22.86 6.43
N GLY A 310 28.81 -22.49 7.19
CA GLY A 310 27.86 -21.42 6.87
C GLY A 310 28.21 -20.08 7.51
N VAL A 311 27.65 -18.99 6.97
CA VAL A 311 27.59 -17.67 7.63
C VAL A 311 26.17 -17.11 7.48
N SER A 312 25.66 -16.62 8.61
CA SER A 312 24.31 -16.13 8.87
C SER A 312 24.21 -14.61 8.76
N CYS A 313 23.07 -14.09 8.28
CA CYS A 313 22.74 -12.66 8.30
C CYS A 313 22.30 -12.25 9.72
N ARG A 314 22.95 -11.26 10.35
CA ARG A 314 22.43 -10.56 11.53
C ARG A 314 22.23 -9.08 11.20
N GLU A 315 21.04 -8.56 11.52
CA GLU A 315 20.73 -7.13 11.54
C GLU A 315 21.72 -6.40 12.47
N HIS A 316 22.51 -5.46 11.91
CA HIS A 316 23.24 -4.51 12.73
C HIS A 316 22.32 -3.35 13.11
N ARG A 317 21.91 -3.29 14.38
CA ARG A 317 21.33 -2.10 14.99
C ARG A 317 22.40 -1.00 15.02
N VAL A 318 22.21 0.06 14.25
CA VAL A 318 22.88 1.35 14.50
C VAL A 318 21.99 2.12 15.48
N PRO A 319 22.44 2.42 16.71
CA PRO A 319 21.68 3.29 17.60
C PRO A 319 21.63 4.70 17.01
N VAL A 320 20.42 5.19 16.74
CA VAL A 320 20.22 6.62 16.49
C VAL A 320 20.42 7.31 17.83
N ARG A 321 21.49 8.10 17.97
CA ARG A 321 21.60 9.05 19.09
C ARG A 321 20.47 10.06 18.95
N GLN A 322 19.73 10.25 20.04
CA GLN A 322 18.65 11.22 20.19
C GLN A 322 19.13 12.65 19.90
#